data_AF-A0A0B2UVQ2-F1
#
_entry.id   AF-A0A0B2UVQ2-F1
#
_cell.length_a   1.000
_cell.length_b   1.000
_cell.length_c   1.000
_cell.angle_alpha   90.00
_cell.angle_beta   90.00
_cell.angle_gamma   90.00
#
_symmetry.space_group_name_H-M   'P 1'
#
loop_
_entity.id
_entity.type
_entity.pdbx_description
1 polymer ?
#
loop_
_entity_poly.entity_id
_entity_poly.type
_entity_poly.pdbx_seq_one_letter_code
_entity_poly.pdbx_strand_id
1 'polypeptide(L)'
;MSTAAGQRRSKRQSKIRVSAGSQMGESAGQKPADFINIMSKLSEKQIKNQFDQLINPGRIAAQAFMENLDKNRFPVPVLDKHRVKLSEKIAGDSTYLPATYARFNRDDYTIIQSPTKHNAVDFWRMVWQDGCKLIVSVVESSSISDGDSSKCYQYWPVKTNKSMDISNGRFSIKLSRKKEEKGYTIYEMVLTAHEDHEGTSEGNTSKTPKDDVGTGGDPDDASKPRKIFLLHVTEWDENKWPDIDAIASCVTFLHRKWKQTVIQAVDDYVPPVVIQGHAAINRSCAIWVAANLAKQVEQKECFDVEYLMRALIRVRPGAFTNRTVFFATFAIAFRLASMLGWSSPSVRFSSTRIQDSKERIKEIKAAAMQ
;
A
#
# COMPACT_ATOMS: atom_id res chain seq x y z
N MET A 1 73.04 -36.63 -50.12
CA MET A 1 71.59 -36.69 -50.44
C MET A 1 70.86 -36.05 -49.26
N SER A 2 70.52 -34.77 -49.34
CA SER A 2 69.22 -34.22 -49.79
C SER A 2 68.21 -34.12 -48.62
N THR A 3 67.83 -32.86 -48.30
CA THR A 3 66.46 -32.33 -48.00
C THR A 3 65.55 -33.07 -47.00
N ALA A 4 64.56 -32.51 -46.31
CA ALA A 4 64.08 -31.19 -45.91
C ALA A 4 62.66 -31.44 -45.33
N ALA A 5 62.13 -30.45 -44.62
CA ALA A 5 60.70 -30.11 -44.51
C ALA A 5 59.77 -30.98 -43.64
N GLY A 6 59.17 -30.31 -42.65
CA GLY A 6 58.12 -30.85 -41.79
C GLY A 6 56.71 -30.68 -42.34
N GLN A 7 55.74 -31.12 -41.54
CA GLN A 7 54.35 -30.68 -41.67
C GLN A 7 53.62 -30.75 -40.32
N ARG A 8 53.13 -29.58 -39.89
CA ARG A 8 52.18 -29.37 -38.80
C ARG A 8 50.84 -30.02 -39.14
N ARG A 9 50.27 -30.83 -38.24
CA ARG A 9 48.87 -31.30 -38.33
C ARG A 9 47.92 -30.19 -37.86
N SER A 10 46.96 -29.85 -38.73
CA SER A 10 45.98 -28.79 -38.54
C SER A 10 44.75 -29.27 -37.76
N LYS A 11 44.18 -28.35 -36.98
CA LYS A 11 42.91 -28.48 -36.25
C LYS A 11 41.72 -28.41 -37.22
N ARG A 12 40.77 -29.34 -37.07
CA ARG A 12 39.37 -29.15 -37.51
C ARG A 12 38.44 -29.85 -36.52
N GLN A 13 37.83 -29.09 -35.62
CA GLN A 13 36.61 -29.49 -34.91
C GLN A 13 35.58 -28.37 -35.10
N SER A 14 34.38 -28.82 -35.43
CA SER A 14 33.19 -28.09 -35.87
C SER A 14 32.71 -27.06 -34.84
N LYS A 15 32.50 -25.82 -35.30
CA LYS A 15 31.79 -24.77 -34.55
C LYS A 15 30.30 -25.10 -34.49
N ILE A 16 29.81 -25.51 -33.32
CA ILE A 16 28.39 -25.37 -32.96
C ILE A 16 28.20 -23.92 -32.53
N ARG A 17 27.38 -23.17 -33.28
CA ARG A 17 26.94 -21.81 -32.91
C ARG A 17 25.96 -21.93 -31.75
N VAL A 18 26.43 -21.70 -30.54
CA VAL A 18 25.56 -21.39 -29.40
C VAL A 18 25.23 -19.90 -29.50
N SER A 19 23.95 -19.59 -29.72
CA SER A 19 23.45 -18.22 -29.63
C SER A 19 23.67 -17.71 -28.22
N ALA A 20 24.18 -16.49 -28.10
CA ALA A 20 24.30 -15.79 -26.83
C ALA A 20 22.89 -15.56 -26.26
N GLY A 21 22.43 -16.46 -25.40
CA GLY A 21 21.32 -16.20 -24.51
C GLY A 21 21.74 -15.10 -23.54
N SER A 22 21.01 -13.99 -23.54
CA SER A 22 21.15 -12.91 -22.57
C SER A 22 20.98 -13.49 -21.16
N GLN A 23 22.08 -13.60 -20.42
CA GLN A 23 22.01 -13.74 -18.98
C GLN A 23 21.31 -12.48 -18.44
N MET A 24 20.06 -12.63 -17.99
CA MET A 24 19.45 -11.64 -17.12
C MET A 24 20.24 -11.66 -15.82
N GLY A 25 21.15 -10.70 -15.69
CA GLY A 25 21.88 -10.47 -14.46
C GLY A 25 20.91 -10.14 -13.33
N GLU A 26 21.17 -10.73 -12.17
CA GLU A 26 20.66 -10.25 -10.89
C GLU A 26 20.97 -8.75 -10.81
N SER A 27 19.92 -7.93 -10.94
CA SER A 27 20.01 -6.48 -10.79
C SER A 27 20.35 -6.19 -9.33
N ALA A 28 21.65 -6.09 -9.03
CA ALA A 28 22.13 -5.41 -7.84
C ALA A 28 21.38 -4.08 -7.77
N GLY A 29 20.48 -3.97 -6.80
CA GLY A 29 19.62 -2.83 -6.68
C GLY A 29 20.42 -1.53 -6.80
N GLN A 30 19.99 -0.63 -7.67
CA GLN A 30 20.70 0.60 -7.98
C GLN A 30 20.85 1.48 -6.76
N LYS A 31 22.05 2.03 -6.55
CA LYS A 31 22.32 2.83 -5.37
C LYS A 31 21.55 4.14 -5.45
N PRO A 32 21.40 4.76 -4.29
CA PRO A 32 20.71 6.01 -4.19
C PRO A 32 21.11 7.17 -5.10
N ALA A 33 22.42 7.34 -5.17
CA ALA A 33 23.05 8.33 -6.01
C ALA A 33 22.80 8.07 -7.51
N ASP A 34 22.61 6.81 -7.89
CA ASP A 34 22.41 6.40 -9.28
C ASP A 34 21.01 6.81 -9.76
N PHE A 35 20.00 6.76 -8.86
CA PHE A 35 18.64 7.21 -9.16
C PHE A 35 18.53 8.71 -9.42
N ILE A 36 19.34 9.53 -8.72
CA ILE A 36 19.42 10.99 -8.93
C ILE A 36 19.90 11.30 -10.37
N ASN A 37 20.88 10.53 -10.87
CA ASN A 37 21.39 10.63 -12.23
C ASN A 37 20.45 10.03 -13.29
N ILE A 38 19.64 9.05 -12.94
CA ILE A 38 18.66 8.44 -13.85
C ILE A 38 17.46 9.37 -14.01
N MET A 39 16.93 9.92 -12.92
CA MET A 39 15.79 10.84 -12.96
C MET A 39 16.13 12.12 -13.72
N SER A 40 17.31 12.71 -13.54
CA SER A 40 17.75 13.87 -14.33
C SER A 40 17.83 13.59 -15.84
N LYS A 41 17.93 12.32 -16.23
CA LYS A 41 17.99 11.84 -17.62
C LYS A 41 16.68 11.27 -18.16
N LEU A 42 15.66 11.05 -17.32
CA LEU A 42 14.35 10.59 -17.78
C LEU A 42 13.67 11.72 -18.53
N SER A 43 13.79 11.68 -19.86
CA SER A 43 13.08 12.60 -20.74
C SER A 43 11.57 12.46 -20.56
N GLU A 44 10.83 13.56 -20.73
CA GLU A 44 9.37 13.60 -20.63
C GLU A 44 8.68 12.54 -21.51
N LYS A 45 9.28 12.23 -22.66
CA LYS A 45 8.84 11.19 -23.59
C LYS A 45 8.97 9.78 -23.01
N GLN A 46 10.04 9.48 -22.27
CA GLN A 46 10.21 8.18 -21.62
C GLN A 46 9.19 8.00 -20.48
N ILE A 47 8.91 9.07 -19.74
CA ILE A 47 7.90 9.08 -18.68
C ILE A 47 6.49 8.85 -19.25
N LYS A 48 6.16 9.50 -20.37
CA LYS A 48 4.89 9.28 -21.08
C LYS A 48 4.74 7.84 -21.60
N ASN A 49 5.79 7.29 -22.20
CA ASN A 49 5.77 5.89 -22.67
C ASN A 49 5.57 4.89 -21.52
N GLN A 50 6.11 5.17 -20.33
CA GLN A 50 5.87 4.34 -19.16
C GLN A 50 4.39 4.39 -18.76
N PHE A 51 3.79 5.58 -18.73
CA PHE A 51 2.35 5.77 -18.46
C PHE A 51 1.46 5.00 -19.45
N ASP A 52 1.76 5.06 -20.75
CA ASP A 52 0.97 4.38 -21.80
C ASP A 52 1.00 2.84 -21.65
N GLN A 53 2.12 2.27 -21.17
CA GLN A 53 2.21 0.83 -20.90
C GLN A 53 1.33 0.37 -19.72
N LEU A 54 0.94 1.26 -18.81
CA LEU A 54 0.17 0.93 -17.61
C LEU A 54 -1.32 0.71 -17.88
N ILE A 55 -1.82 1.20 -19.02
CA ILE A 55 -3.26 1.30 -19.30
C ILE A 55 -3.78 0.06 -20.06
N ASN A 56 -2.95 -0.95 -20.38
CA ASN A 56 -3.40 -2.08 -21.20
C ASN A 56 -4.23 -3.13 -20.40
N PRO A 57 -5.57 -3.20 -20.55
CA PRO A 57 -6.48 -3.90 -19.61
C PRO A 57 -6.78 -5.36 -19.95
N GLY A 58 -6.15 -5.96 -20.96
CA GLY A 58 -6.68 -7.15 -21.67
C GLY A 58 -6.78 -8.50 -20.92
N ARG A 59 -6.64 -8.58 -19.59
CA ARG A 59 -6.63 -9.87 -18.84
C ARG A 59 -7.14 -9.78 -17.38
N ILE A 60 -8.18 -9.03 -17.08
CA ILE A 60 -8.64 -8.84 -15.69
C ILE A 60 -9.55 -10.03 -15.26
N ALA A 61 -9.04 -10.88 -14.36
CA ALA A 61 -9.83 -11.91 -13.68
C ALA A 61 -10.43 -11.34 -12.38
N ALA A 62 -11.69 -10.90 -12.43
CA ALA A 62 -12.38 -10.16 -11.37
C ALA A 62 -13.87 -10.54 -11.24
N GLN A 63 -14.18 -11.84 -11.19
CA GLN A 63 -15.54 -12.34 -11.10
C GLN A 63 -16.26 -11.87 -9.83
N ALA A 64 -15.60 -11.92 -8.66
CA ALA A 64 -16.24 -11.49 -7.41
C ALA A 64 -16.60 -10.00 -7.42
N PHE A 65 -15.80 -9.18 -8.11
CA PHE A 65 -16.11 -7.77 -8.35
C PHE A 65 -17.38 -7.62 -9.21
N MET A 66 -17.49 -8.38 -10.30
CA MET A 66 -18.66 -8.35 -11.19
C MET A 66 -19.95 -8.81 -10.49
N GLU A 67 -19.85 -9.73 -9.54
CA GLU A 67 -20.99 -10.21 -8.74
C GLU A 67 -21.41 -9.26 -7.61
N ASN A 68 -20.59 -8.25 -7.27
CA ASN A 68 -20.80 -7.34 -6.14
C ASN A 68 -20.66 -5.86 -6.54
N LEU A 69 -21.09 -5.49 -7.76
CA LEU A 69 -20.92 -4.13 -8.31
C LEU A 69 -21.50 -3.05 -7.39
N ASP A 70 -22.62 -3.33 -6.73
CA ASP A 70 -23.32 -2.48 -5.77
C ASP A 70 -22.50 -2.15 -4.50
N LYS A 71 -21.53 -3.01 -4.15
CA LYS A 71 -20.65 -2.80 -2.98
C LYS A 71 -19.43 -1.93 -3.29
N ASN A 72 -19.26 -1.50 -4.54
CA ASN A 72 -18.14 -0.65 -4.97
C ASN A 72 -18.57 0.81 -5.07
N ARG A 73 -17.77 1.73 -4.50
CA ARG A 73 -17.99 3.18 -4.70
C ARG A 73 -17.60 3.64 -6.10
N PHE A 74 -16.59 2.99 -6.67
CA PHE A 74 -16.10 3.26 -8.00
C PHE A 74 -15.90 1.95 -8.75
N PRO A 75 -16.19 1.89 -10.06
CA PRO A 75 -16.04 0.67 -10.86
C PRO A 75 -14.58 0.35 -11.19
N VAL A 76 -13.71 0.27 -10.16
CA VAL A 76 -12.33 -0.24 -10.28
C VAL A 76 -12.35 -1.74 -10.01
N PRO A 77 -11.96 -2.58 -10.98
CA PRO A 77 -11.92 -4.03 -10.79
C PRO A 77 -10.99 -4.45 -9.65
N VAL A 78 -11.45 -5.42 -8.86
CA VAL A 78 -10.64 -6.11 -7.84
C VAL A 78 -10.32 -7.50 -8.35
N LEU A 79 -9.04 -7.79 -8.57
CA LEU A 79 -8.61 -9.09 -9.09
C LEU A 79 -8.88 -10.20 -8.06
N ASP A 80 -9.50 -11.30 -8.47
CA ASP A 80 -9.91 -12.38 -7.56
C ASP A 80 -8.73 -13.00 -6.81
N LYS A 81 -7.57 -13.10 -7.48
CA LYS A 81 -6.32 -13.61 -6.90
C LYS A 81 -5.80 -12.74 -5.75
N HIS A 82 -6.07 -11.43 -5.79
CA HIS A 82 -5.51 -10.45 -4.87
C HIS A 82 -6.56 -9.80 -3.98
N ARG A 83 -7.84 -10.20 -4.07
CA ARG A 83 -8.90 -9.60 -3.27
C ARG A 83 -8.76 -9.96 -1.80
N VAL A 84 -9.17 -9.05 -0.94
CA VAL A 84 -9.44 -9.35 0.47
C VAL A 84 -10.64 -10.29 0.54
N LYS A 85 -10.54 -11.34 1.36
CA LYS A 85 -11.62 -12.29 1.62
C LYS A 85 -12.02 -12.14 3.08
N LEU A 86 -13.26 -11.73 3.32
CA LEU A 86 -13.81 -11.66 4.66
C LEU A 86 -14.35 -13.03 5.07
N SER A 87 -14.07 -13.43 6.31
CA SER A 87 -14.62 -14.62 6.93
C SER A 87 -16.07 -14.39 7.33
N GLU A 88 -16.97 -15.26 6.87
CA GLU A 88 -18.37 -15.25 7.31
C GLU A 88 -18.42 -15.70 8.78
N LYS A 89 -18.60 -14.75 9.71
CA LYS A 89 -18.64 -15.03 11.15
C LYS A 89 -20.09 -15.15 11.64
N ILE A 90 -20.99 -14.37 11.04
CA ILE A 90 -22.43 -14.39 11.25
C ILE A 90 -23.08 -14.74 9.90
N ALA A 91 -24.15 -15.52 9.91
CA ALA A 91 -24.86 -15.90 8.69
C ALA A 91 -25.26 -14.65 7.87
N GLY A 92 -24.90 -14.64 6.58
CA GLY A 92 -25.17 -13.51 5.69
C GLY A 92 -24.11 -12.41 5.70
N ASP A 93 -23.04 -12.57 6.47
CA ASP A 93 -21.87 -11.71 6.39
C ASP A 93 -21.29 -11.69 4.96
N SER A 94 -21.01 -10.49 4.43
CA SER A 94 -20.36 -10.36 3.13
C SER A 94 -18.96 -10.98 3.16
N THR A 95 -18.61 -11.73 2.10
CA THR A 95 -17.25 -12.23 1.83
C THR A 95 -16.46 -11.34 0.85
N TYR A 96 -17.11 -10.27 0.36
CA TYR A 96 -16.56 -9.30 -0.58
C TYR A 96 -16.45 -7.91 0.05
N LEU A 97 -15.34 -7.25 -0.25
CA LEU A 97 -15.06 -5.84 0.05
C LEU A 97 -14.18 -5.30 -1.09
N PRO A 98 -14.31 -4.03 -1.53
CA PRO A 98 -13.57 -3.49 -2.68
C PRO A 98 -12.10 -3.18 -2.34
N ALA A 99 -11.35 -4.23 -1.97
CA ALA A 99 -10.03 -4.18 -1.38
C ALA A 99 -9.08 -5.21 -2.00
N THR A 100 -7.81 -4.82 -2.15
CA THR A 100 -6.74 -5.62 -2.74
C THR A 100 -5.59 -5.77 -1.77
N TYR A 101 -5.15 -6.99 -1.51
CA TYR A 101 -3.85 -7.27 -0.90
C TYR A 101 -2.74 -6.90 -1.88
N ALA A 102 -1.98 -5.86 -1.53
CA ALA A 102 -0.88 -5.33 -2.32
C ALA A 102 0.46 -5.65 -1.64
N ARG A 103 0.72 -6.96 -1.45
CA ARG A 103 1.97 -7.46 -0.86
C ARG A 103 3.17 -7.11 -1.73
N PHE A 104 4.24 -6.67 -1.10
CA PHE A 104 5.55 -6.52 -1.75
C PHE A 104 6.65 -6.99 -0.80
N ASN A 105 7.49 -7.89 -1.28
CA ASN A 105 8.43 -8.65 -0.44
C ASN A 105 7.70 -9.32 0.74
N ARG A 106 8.13 -9.04 1.98
CA ARG A 106 7.51 -9.55 3.22
C ARG A 106 6.45 -8.60 3.81
N ASP A 107 6.24 -7.45 3.17
CA ASP A 107 5.36 -6.42 3.68
C ASP A 107 3.95 -6.54 3.11
N ASP A 108 2.98 -6.52 4.03
CA ASP A 108 1.57 -6.56 3.70
C ASP A 108 0.93 -5.18 3.73
N TYR A 109 0.14 -4.91 2.69
CA TYR A 109 -0.67 -3.72 2.55
C TYR A 109 -2.04 -4.11 2.02
N THR A 110 -3.06 -3.37 2.44
CA THR A 110 -4.41 -3.50 1.90
C THR A 110 -4.82 -2.17 1.29
N ILE A 111 -5.05 -2.16 -0.03
CA ILE A 111 -5.53 -0.97 -0.74
C ILE A 111 -7.04 -1.11 -0.95
N ILE A 112 -7.83 -0.17 -0.42
CA ILE A 112 -9.28 -0.31 -0.29
C ILE A 112 -10.04 0.98 -0.63
N GLN A 113 -11.14 0.85 -1.37
CA GLN A 113 -12.04 1.98 -1.68
C GLN A 113 -12.63 2.57 -0.38
N SER A 114 -13.07 3.83 -0.40
CA SER A 114 -13.72 4.41 0.78
C SER A 114 -14.94 3.57 1.19
N PRO A 115 -15.12 3.28 2.49
CA PRO A 115 -16.30 2.58 2.95
C PRO A 115 -17.58 3.35 2.62
N THR A 116 -18.64 2.62 2.30
CA THR A 116 -20.05 3.08 2.30
C THR A 116 -20.66 2.91 3.68
N LYS A 117 -21.80 3.55 3.93
CA LYS A 117 -22.55 3.32 5.16
C LYS A 117 -22.89 1.83 5.32
N HIS A 118 -23.24 1.17 4.21
CA HIS A 118 -23.56 -0.26 4.19
C HIS A 118 -22.34 -1.15 4.53
N ASN A 119 -21.18 -0.91 3.91
CA ASN A 119 -20.01 -1.78 4.08
C ASN A 119 -18.99 -1.27 5.12
N ALA A 120 -19.33 -0.26 5.93
CA ALA A 120 -18.49 0.20 7.03
C ALA A 120 -18.21 -0.90 8.06
N VAL A 121 -19.18 -1.79 8.30
CA VAL A 121 -18.98 -2.99 9.13
C VAL A 121 -17.94 -3.92 8.53
N ASP A 122 -18.01 -4.16 7.21
CA ASP A 122 -17.06 -5.02 6.49
C ASP A 122 -15.64 -4.45 6.49
N PHE A 123 -15.50 -3.11 6.45
CA PHE A 123 -14.22 -2.44 6.65
C PHE A 123 -13.62 -2.74 8.03
N TRP A 124 -14.40 -2.61 9.10
CA TRP A 124 -13.91 -2.91 10.46
C TRP A 124 -13.71 -4.41 10.70
N ARG A 125 -14.51 -5.27 10.07
CA ARG A 125 -14.28 -6.73 10.01
C ARG A 125 -12.93 -7.06 9.39
N MET A 126 -12.57 -6.42 8.27
CA MET A 126 -11.25 -6.59 7.65
C MET A 126 -10.13 -6.14 8.61
N VAL A 127 -10.26 -4.95 9.20
CA VAL A 127 -9.27 -4.41 10.14
C VAL A 127 -9.08 -5.34 11.34
N TRP A 128 -10.17 -5.92 11.85
CA TRP A 128 -10.13 -6.88 12.94
C TRP A 128 -9.53 -8.23 12.53
N GLN A 129 -10.03 -8.82 11.44
CA GLN A 129 -9.58 -10.11 10.93
C GLN A 129 -8.07 -10.14 10.66
N ASP A 130 -7.57 -9.11 9.98
CA ASP A 130 -6.15 -9.05 9.58
C ASP A 130 -5.27 -8.38 10.65
N GLY A 131 -5.84 -8.03 11.82
CA GLY A 131 -5.09 -7.43 12.93
C GLY A 131 -4.47 -6.06 12.61
N CYS A 132 -4.99 -5.37 11.59
CA CYS A 132 -4.47 -4.09 11.11
C CYS A 132 -4.38 -3.07 12.25
N LYS A 133 -3.22 -2.41 12.39
CA LYS A 133 -3.01 -1.35 13.41
C LYS A 133 -2.90 0.04 12.81
N LEU A 134 -2.59 0.15 11.51
CA LEU A 134 -2.29 1.40 10.82
C LEU A 134 -3.21 1.55 9.60
N ILE A 135 -3.87 2.70 9.50
CA ILE A 135 -4.74 3.09 8.40
C ILE A 135 -4.24 4.43 7.88
N VAL A 136 -4.14 4.57 6.56
CA VAL A 136 -3.92 5.86 5.88
C VAL A 136 -5.14 6.16 5.03
N SER A 137 -5.81 7.27 5.28
CA SER A 137 -6.88 7.78 4.42
C SER A 137 -6.37 8.95 3.59
N VAL A 138 -6.59 8.93 2.27
CA VAL A 138 -6.25 10.02 1.34
C VAL A 138 -7.47 10.71 0.75
N VAL A 139 -8.63 10.60 1.40
CA VAL A 139 -9.84 11.32 1.01
C VAL A 139 -9.82 12.71 1.62
N GLU A 140 -10.16 13.73 0.84
CA GLU A 140 -10.22 15.12 1.34
C GLU A 140 -11.28 15.27 2.43
N SER A 141 -11.00 16.11 3.43
CA SER A 141 -11.90 16.29 4.58
C SER A 141 -13.29 16.77 4.17
N SER A 142 -13.37 17.61 3.13
CA SER A 142 -14.62 18.11 2.55
C SER A 142 -15.45 17.03 1.85
N SER A 143 -14.87 15.86 1.58
CA SER A 143 -15.51 14.75 0.87
C SER A 143 -15.89 13.58 1.79
N ILE A 144 -15.87 13.80 3.11
CA ILE A 144 -16.32 12.84 4.12
C ILE A 144 -17.63 13.33 4.73
N SER A 145 -18.64 12.48 4.80
CA SER A 145 -19.92 12.79 5.46
C SER A 145 -20.54 11.56 6.12
N ASP A 146 -21.63 11.74 6.85
CA ASP A 146 -22.43 10.67 7.47
C ASP A 146 -23.39 9.97 6.48
N GLY A 147 -23.33 10.31 5.20
CA GLY A 147 -24.11 9.71 4.12
C GLY A 147 -23.23 9.24 2.96
N ASP A 148 -23.83 8.53 2.01
CA ASP A 148 -23.11 7.95 0.87
C ASP A 148 -23.02 8.88 -0.35
N SER A 149 -23.63 10.07 -0.30
CA SER A 149 -23.54 11.09 -1.35
C SER A 149 -22.15 11.71 -1.49
N SER A 150 -21.31 11.60 -0.46
CA SER A 150 -19.91 12.05 -0.49
C SER A 150 -18.96 10.93 -0.94
N LYS A 151 -17.68 11.26 -1.16
CA LYS A 151 -16.67 10.26 -1.57
C LYS A 151 -16.32 9.26 -0.46
N CYS A 152 -16.74 9.48 0.78
CA CYS A 152 -16.44 8.59 1.90
C CYS A 152 -17.46 8.75 3.04
N TYR A 153 -17.97 7.62 3.51
CA TYR A 153 -18.74 7.59 4.74
C TYR A 153 -17.80 7.81 5.94
N GLN A 154 -18.23 8.59 6.93
CA GLN A 154 -17.50 8.82 8.17
C GLN A 154 -17.57 7.57 9.06
N TYR A 155 -16.68 6.61 8.82
CA TYR A 155 -16.65 5.32 9.51
C TYR A 155 -15.85 5.34 10.84
N TRP A 156 -15.41 6.51 11.29
CA TRP A 156 -14.67 6.68 12.55
C TRP A 156 -15.09 7.96 13.28
N PRO A 157 -14.97 8.01 14.62
CA PRO A 157 -15.24 9.22 15.40
C PRO A 157 -14.19 10.33 15.14
N VAL A 158 -14.65 11.57 14.96
CA VAL A 158 -13.77 12.75 14.74
C VAL A 158 -13.62 13.66 15.96
N LYS A 159 -14.46 13.46 16.99
CA LYS A 159 -14.44 14.24 18.24
C LYS A 159 -13.78 13.42 19.36
N THR A 160 -12.79 13.99 20.04
CA THR A 160 -12.04 13.31 21.11
C THR A 160 -12.98 12.82 22.22
N ASN A 161 -12.69 11.65 22.78
CA ASN A 161 -13.49 10.96 23.80
C ASN A 161 -14.92 10.59 23.36
N LYS A 162 -15.22 10.62 22.07
CA LYS A 162 -16.46 10.06 21.52
C LYS A 162 -16.22 8.67 20.95
N SER A 163 -17.25 7.85 21.06
CA SER A 163 -17.34 6.53 20.44
C SER A 163 -18.29 6.57 19.25
N MET A 164 -18.08 5.66 18.32
CA MET A 164 -18.98 5.36 17.21
C MET A 164 -19.22 3.86 17.20
N ASP A 165 -20.48 3.48 17.23
CA ASP A 165 -20.89 2.08 17.13
C ASP A 165 -21.28 1.77 15.68
N ILE A 166 -20.81 0.63 15.20
CA ILE A 166 -21.03 0.14 13.84
C ILE A 166 -21.79 -1.17 13.93
N SER A 167 -22.84 -1.31 13.10
CA SER A 167 -23.67 -2.51 13.01
C SER A 167 -24.22 -2.96 14.37
N ASN A 168 -25.04 -2.12 15.00
CA ASN A 168 -25.68 -2.40 16.29
C ASN A 168 -24.73 -2.76 17.44
N GLY A 169 -23.51 -2.20 17.42
CA GLY A 169 -22.52 -2.42 18.47
C GLY A 169 -21.52 -3.54 18.18
N ARG A 170 -21.64 -4.25 17.05
CA ARG A 170 -20.67 -5.28 16.64
C ARG A 170 -19.23 -4.78 16.68
N PHE A 171 -19.01 -3.53 16.29
CA PHE A 171 -17.75 -2.83 16.55
C PHE A 171 -18.01 -1.48 17.24
N SER A 172 -17.22 -1.18 18.26
CA SER A 172 -17.16 0.14 18.87
C SER A 172 -15.78 0.76 18.65
N ILE A 173 -15.76 1.98 18.11
CA ILE A 173 -14.54 2.73 17.84
C ILE A 173 -14.54 3.97 18.71
N LYS A 174 -13.57 4.07 19.63
CA LYS A 174 -13.41 5.23 20.53
C LYS A 174 -12.20 6.07 20.15
N LEU A 175 -12.40 7.37 19.92
CA LEU A 175 -11.28 8.29 19.70
C LEU A 175 -10.63 8.69 21.02
N SER A 176 -9.38 8.27 21.22
CA SER A 176 -8.59 8.60 22.41
C SER A 176 -7.79 9.89 22.26
N ARG A 177 -7.22 10.13 21.07
CA ARG A 177 -6.41 11.32 20.79
C ARG A 177 -6.53 11.73 19.33
N LYS A 178 -6.61 13.03 19.08
CA LYS A 178 -6.49 13.66 17.75
C LYS A 178 -5.27 14.58 17.76
N LYS A 179 -4.42 14.48 16.75
CA LYS A 179 -3.29 15.41 16.54
C LYS A 179 -3.32 15.92 15.12
N GLU A 180 -3.42 17.23 14.96
CA GLU A 180 -3.37 17.89 13.67
C GLU A 180 -1.92 18.25 13.33
N GLU A 181 -1.51 17.86 12.12
CA GLU A 181 -0.21 18.17 11.53
C GLU A 181 -0.45 18.96 10.24
N LYS A 182 0.60 19.56 9.68
CA LYS A 182 0.45 20.27 8.41
C LYS A 182 0.05 19.29 7.29
N GLY A 183 -1.18 19.42 6.79
CA GLY A 183 -1.75 18.66 5.67
C GLY A 183 -2.22 17.24 5.99
N TYR A 184 -2.15 16.80 7.25
CA TYR A 184 -2.73 15.53 7.68
C TYR A 184 -3.10 15.53 9.17
N THR A 185 -3.99 14.65 9.57
CA THR A 185 -4.41 14.47 10.98
C THR A 185 -4.14 13.03 11.42
N ILE A 186 -3.69 12.85 12.65
CA ILE A 186 -3.48 11.56 13.28
C ILE A 186 -4.60 11.33 14.30
N TYR A 187 -5.34 10.24 14.13
CA TYR A 187 -6.36 9.77 15.05
C TYR A 187 -5.86 8.50 15.74
N GLU A 188 -5.82 8.51 17.06
CA GLU A 188 -5.53 7.32 17.87
C GLU A 188 -6.82 6.80 18.47
N MET A 189 -7.20 5.61 18.05
CA MET A 189 -8.48 5.01 18.35
C MET A 189 -8.28 3.68 19.06
N VAL A 190 -9.33 3.27 19.77
CA VAL A 190 -9.46 1.92 20.30
C VAL A 190 -10.63 1.28 19.58
N LEU A 191 -10.38 0.15 18.94
CA LEU A 191 -11.35 -0.71 18.29
C LEU A 191 -11.66 -1.87 19.22
N THR A 192 -12.94 -2.08 19.51
CA THR A 192 -13.42 -3.25 20.26
C THR A 192 -14.43 -3.99 19.39
N ALA A 193 -14.27 -5.31 19.28
CA ALA A 193 -15.28 -6.18 18.68
C ALA A 193 -16.17 -6.74 19.78
N HIS A 194 -17.47 -6.71 19.54
CA HIS A 194 -18.48 -7.37 20.36
C HIS A 194 -19.14 -8.38 19.43
N GLU A 195 -18.58 -9.58 19.36
CA GLU A 195 -19.26 -10.66 18.66
C GLU A 195 -20.52 -10.98 19.46
N ASP A 196 -21.69 -10.74 18.86
CA ASP A 196 -22.95 -11.19 19.42
C ASP A 196 -22.91 -12.72 19.44
N HIS A 197 -22.69 -13.31 20.62
CA HIS A 197 -23.29 -14.60 20.91
C HIS A 197 -24.79 -14.43 20.69
N GLU A 198 -25.30 -14.89 19.55
CA GLU A 198 -26.74 -14.98 19.36
C GLU A 198 -27.34 -15.69 20.57
N GLY A 199 -28.30 -15.03 21.21
CA GLY A 199 -29.08 -15.60 22.28
C GLY A 199 -29.81 -16.84 21.77
N THR A 200 -29.29 -18.01 22.13
CA THR A 200 -30.12 -19.21 22.28
C THR A 200 -30.53 -19.29 23.74
N SER A 201 -31.60 -18.58 24.08
CA SER A 201 -32.47 -19.03 25.15
C SER A 201 -33.27 -20.20 24.61
N GLU A 202 -32.78 -21.43 24.79
CA GLU A 202 -33.62 -22.61 24.91
C GLU A 202 -32.79 -23.73 25.54
N GLY A 203 -33.19 -24.12 26.74
CA GLY A 203 -32.54 -25.22 27.46
C GLY A 203 -32.87 -26.56 26.81
N ASN A 204 -31.87 -27.42 26.66
CA ASN A 204 -31.97 -28.76 27.21
C ASN A 204 -30.60 -29.46 27.28
N THR A 205 -30.44 -30.20 28.36
CA THR A 205 -29.32 -31.05 28.73
C THR A 205 -29.08 -32.19 27.75
N SER A 206 -27.82 -32.40 27.35
CA SER A 206 -27.19 -33.73 27.33
C SER A 206 -25.68 -33.63 27.08
N LYS A 207 -24.89 -34.15 28.03
CA LYS A 207 -23.44 -34.33 27.95
C LYS A 207 -23.12 -35.58 27.12
N THR A 208 -22.16 -35.49 26.21
CA THR A 208 -21.20 -36.57 25.89
C THR A 208 -19.89 -35.99 25.33
N PRO A 209 -18.72 -36.63 25.57
CA PRO A 209 -17.42 -35.98 25.45
C PRO A 209 -16.61 -36.31 24.18
N LYS A 210 -15.84 -35.30 23.76
CA LYS A 210 -14.53 -35.25 23.06
C LYS A 210 -14.25 -36.19 21.88
N ASP A 211 -13.83 -35.56 20.78
CA ASP A 211 -12.54 -35.88 20.13
C ASP A 211 -11.80 -34.59 19.75
N ASP A 212 -10.52 -34.56 20.12
CA ASP A 212 -9.58 -33.44 20.19
C ASP A 212 -8.68 -33.50 18.94
N VAL A 213 -8.68 -32.47 18.08
CA VAL A 213 -7.55 -32.19 17.18
C VAL A 213 -7.31 -30.69 17.21
N GLY A 214 -6.19 -30.33 17.85
CA GLY A 214 -5.89 -28.98 18.30
C GLY A 214 -5.54 -27.98 17.20
N THR A 215 -5.97 -26.75 17.44
CA THR A 215 -5.23 -25.53 17.16
C THR A 215 -5.30 -24.67 18.42
N GLY A 216 -4.21 -24.67 19.19
CA GLY A 216 -4.06 -23.81 20.37
C GLY A 216 -3.90 -22.36 19.95
N GLY A 217 -5.01 -21.66 19.71
CA GLY A 217 -5.09 -20.21 19.84
C GLY A 217 -5.71 -19.91 21.20
N ASP A 218 -5.04 -19.11 22.02
CA ASP A 218 -5.56 -18.67 23.30
C ASP A 218 -6.92 -17.95 23.10
N PRO A 219 -8.04 -18.45 23.65
CA PRO A 219 -9.37 -17.88 23.42
C PRO A 219 -9.50 -16.41 23.87
N ASP A 220 -8.55 -15.94 24.67
CA ASP A 220 -8.57 -14.67 25.36
C ASP A 220 -8.05 -13.48 24.51
N ASP A 221 -7.60 -13.70 23.26
CA ASP A 221 -7.15 -12.61 22.36
C ASP A 221 -8.28 -12.03 21.47
N ALA A 222 -9.36 -12.80 21.27
CA ALA A 222 -10.41 -12.46 20.32
C ALA A 222 -11.34 -11.31 20.75
N SER A 223 -11.29 -10.87 22.02
CA SER A 223 -12.12 -9.79 22.57
C SER A 223 -11.33 -8.57 23.06
N LYS A 224 -9.99 -8.61 22.99
CA LYS A 224 -9.13 -7.57 23.54
C LYS A 224 -9.20 -6.29 22.70
N PRO A 225 -9.47 -5.11 23.31
CA PRO A 225 -9.47 -3.84 22.59
C PRO A 225 -8.14 -3.57 21.88
N ARG A 226 -8.20 -3.17 20.61
CA ARG A 226 -7.03 -2.97 19.74
C ARG A 226 -6.79 -1.50 19.49
N LYS A 227 -5.54 -1.06 19.67
CA LYS A 227 -5.14 0.31 19.35
C LYS A 227 -4.94 0.46 17.84
N ILE A 228 -5.62 1.45 17.26
CA ILE A 228 -5.58 1.78 15.83
C ILE A 228 -5.06 3.21 15.64
N PHE A 229 -4.17 3.41 14.68
CA PHE A 229 -3.77 4.73 14.21
C PHE A 229 -4.33 4.98 12.81
N LEU A 230 -5.13 6.03 12.65
CA LEU A 230 -5.59 6.50 11.34
C LEU A 230 -4.89 7.82 11.01
N LEU A 231 -4.11 7.82 9.94
CA LEU A 231 -3.45 8.99 9.36
C LEU A 231 -4.30 9.48 8.20
N HIS A 232 -4.95 10.62 8.36
CA HIS A 232 -5.84 11.20 7.36
C HIS A 232 -5.14 12.36 6.65
N VAL A 233 -4.77 12.19 5.39
CA VAL A 233 -4.27 13.29 4.54
C VAL A 233 -5.47 14.17 4.18
N THR A 234 -5.53 15.35 4.77
CA THR A 234 -6.75 16.17 4.81
C THR A 234 -6.99 16.97 3.53
N GLU A 235 -5.93 17.26 2.78
CA GLU A 235 -5.91 18.17 1.64
C GLU A 235 -5.05 17.59 0.51
N TRP A 236 -5.65 16.75 -0.33
CA TRP A 236 -5.01 16.23 -1.54
C TRP A 236 -6.03 16.00 -2.63
N ASP A 237 -6.37 17.06 -3.37
CA ASP A 237 -7.18 16.98 -4.60
C ASP A 237 -6.44 16.16 -5.67
N GLU A 238 -7.12 15.18 -6.26
CA GLU A 238 -6.52 14.25 -7.23
C GLU A 238 -6.06 14.91 -8.55
N ASN A 239 -6.59 16.09 -8.87
CA ASN A 239 -6.26 16.82 -10.09
C ASN A 239 -5.28 17.98 -9.83
N LYS A 240 -4.94 18.25 -8.57
CA LYS A 240 -4.00 19.31 -8.20
C LYS A 240 -2.68 18.73 -7.73
N TRP A 241 -1.62 19.50 -7.94
CA TRP A 241 -0.32 19.17 -7.39
C TRP A 241 -0.38 19.23 -5.85
N PRO A 242 0.01 18.18 -5.12
CA PRO A 242 -0.14 18.13 -3.67
C PRO A 242 0.96 18.86 -2.89
N ASP A 243 0.73 19.06 -1.59
CA ASP A 243 1.80 19.42 -0.65
C ASP A 243 2.70 18.19 -0.40
N ILE A 244 3.82 18.15 -1.13
CA ILE A 244 4.80 17.07 -1.09
C ILE A 244 5.45 16.95 0.30
N ASP A 245 5.65 18.06 1.01
CA ASP A 245 6.21 18.06 2.36
C ASP A 245 5.25 17.41 3.36
N ALA A 246 3.96 17.76 3.27
CA ALA A 246 2.93 17.17 4.13
C ALA A 246 2.82 15.66 3.94
N ILE A 247 2.78 15.19 2.68
CA ILE A 247 2.69 13.76 2.38
C ILE A 247 3.94 13.00 2.83
N ALA A 248 5.14 13.52 2.55
CA ALA A 248 6.38 12.90 2.98
C ALA A 248 6.50 12.85 4.52
N SER A 249 6.04 13.90 5.21
CA SER A 249 5.94 13.93 6.68
C SER A 249 4.98 12.86 7.22
N CYS A 250 3.80 12.74 6.62
CA CYS A 250 2.81 11.71 6.95
C CYS A 250 3.39 10.29 6.77
N VAL A 251 4.01 10.01 5.63
CA VAL A 251 4.64 8.70 5.35
C VAL A 251 5.82 8.43 6.28
N THR A 252 6.61 9.45 6.64
CA THR A 252 7.68 9.30 7.63
C THR A 252 7.13 8.97 9.03
N PHE A 253 5.97 9.54 9.41
CA PHE A 253 5.28 9.15 10.63
C PHE A 253 4.74 7.71 10.56
N LEU A 254 4.10 7.34 9.45
CA LEU A 254 3.63 5.98 9.19
C LEU A 254 4.76 4.97 9.34
N HIS A 255 5.92 5.22 8.71
CA HIS A 255 7.09 4.34 8.77
C HIS A 255 7.58 4.12 10.21
N ARG A 256 7.68 5.21 10.99
CA ARG A 256 8.05 5.13 12.42
C ARG A 256 7.05 4.29 13.23
N LYS A 257 5.75 4.42 12.95
CA LYS A 257 4.71 3.62 13.61
C LYS A 257 4.71 2.17 13.18
N TRP A 258 4.91 1.92 11.89
CA TRP A 258 5.04 0.57 11.36
C TRP A 258 6.23 -0.16 11.99
N LYS A 259 7.39 0.50 12.12
CA LYS A 259 8.55 -0.05 12.82
C LYS A 259 8.24 -0.43 14.27
N GLN A 260 7.49 0.41 14.99
CA GLN A 260 7.04 0.09 16.35
C GLN A 260 6.14 -1.17 16.37
N THR A 261 5.23 -1.30 15.40
CA THR A 261 4.38 -2.48 15.26
C THR A 261 5.19 -3.75 14.98
N VAL A 262 6.20 -3.68 14.10
CA VAL A 262 7.08 -4.82 13.77
C VAL A 262 7.86 -5.28 14.99
N ILE A 263 8.46 -4.35 15.76
CA ILE A 263 9.23 -4.68 16.97
C ILE A 263 8.36 -5.37 18.04
N GLN A 264 7.05 -5.08 18.04
CA GLN A 264 6.09 -5.64 18.99
C GLN A 264 5.36 -6.89 18.46
N ALA A 265 5.70 -7.37 17.26
CA ALA A 265 5.11 -8.58 16.71
C ALA A 265 5.65 -9.81 17.43
N VAL A 266 4.77 -10.73 17.85
CA VAL A 266 5.12 -11.89 18.67
C VAL A 266 5.40 -13.13 17.81
N ASP A 267 4.75 -13.25 16.64
CA ASP A 267 4.69 -14.50 15.86
C ASP A 267 5.20 -14.37 14.41
N ASP A 268 6.22 -13.55 14.16
CA ASP A 268 6.73 -13.20 12.81
C ASP A 268 5.71 -12.57 11.84
N TYR A 269 4.44 -12.48 12.24
CA TYR A 269 3.38 -11.84 11.48
C TYR A 269 3.37 -10.33 11.71
N VAL A 270 3.52 -9.57 10.63
CA VAL A 270 3.38 -8.11 10.62
C VAL A 270 2.03 -7.76 10.00
N PRO A 271 1.08 -7.19 10.78
CA PRO A 271 -0.23 -6.84 10.25
C PRO A 271 -0.16 -5.85 9.08
N PRO A 272 -1.05 -5.96 8.08
CA PRO A 272 -1.06 -5.07 6.93
C PRO A 272 -1.30 -3.62 7.32
N VAL A 273 -0.69 -2.71 6.55
CA VAL A 273 -1.08 -1.30 6.56
C VAL A 273 -2.25 -1.10 5.59
N VAL A 274 -3.35 -0.54 6.09
CA VAL A 274 -4.51 -0.21 5.25
C VAL A 274 -4.29 1.14 4.59
N ILE A 275 -4.46 1.23 3.29
CA ILE A 275 -4.40 2.46 2.50
C ILE A 275 -5.74 2.65 1.81
N GLN A 276 -6.49 3.62 2.29
CA GLN A 276 -7.87 3.89 1.90
C GLN A 276 -7.94 5.18 1.07
N GLY A 277 -8.59 5.11 -0.09
CA GLY A 277 -8.92 6.29 -0.90
C GLY A 277 -10.25 6.10 -1.64
N HIS A 278 -10.80 7.14 -2.26
CA HIS A 278 -12.12 7.09 -2.90
C HIS A 278 -12.30 5.88 -3.84
N ALA A 279 -11.55 5.86 -4.94
CA ALA A 279 -11.49 4.73 -5.87
C ALA A 279 -10.34 3.76 -5.56
N ALA A 280 -9.51 4.11 -4.57
CA ALA A 280 -8.31 3.36 -4.18
C ALA A 280 -7.39 3.01 -5.35
N ILE A 281 -7.21 4.02 -6.21
CA ILE A 281 -6.22 4.11 -7.27
C ILE A 281 -5.51 5.47 -7.11
N ASN A 282 -4.45 5.71 -7.88
CA ASN A 282 -3.73 6.98 -7.91
C ASN A 282 -3.18 7.37 -6.53
N ARG A 283 -3.86 8.23 -5.74
CA ARG A 283 -3.38 8.74 -4.44
C ARG A 283 -3.02 7.61 -3.47
N SER A 284 -3.87 6.59 -3.37
CA SER A 284 -3.61 5.40 -2.54
C SER A 284 -2.37 4.64 -3.03
N CYS A 285 -2.19 4.53 -4.34
CA CYS A 285 -1.04 3.88 -4.95
C CYS A 285 0.26 4.67 -4.72
N ALA A 286 0.20 6.01 -4.73
CA ALA A 286 1.32 6.88 -4.40
C ALA A 286 1.76 6.70 -2.93
N ILE A 287 0.81 6.60 -1.99
CA ILE A 287 1.12 6.27 -0.58
C ILE A 287 1.75 4.89 -0.46
N TRP A 288 1.25 3.89 -1.19
CA TRP A 288 1.82 2.54 -1.18
C TRP A 288 3.28 2.53 -1.63
N VAL A 289 3.59 3.24 -2.73
CA VAL A 289 4.98 3.38 -3.21
C VAL A 289 5.83 4.09 -2.15
N ALA A 290 5.35 5.23 -1.64
CA ALA A 290 6.05 6.02 -0.64
C ALA A 290 6.35 5.22 0.65
N ALA A 291 5.40 4.41 1.11
CA ALA A 291 5.57 3.57 2.30
C ALA A 291 6.64 2.48 2.10
N ASN A 292 6.68 1.84 0.93
CA ASN A 292 7.71 0.87 0.59
C ASN A 292 9.10 1.53 0.44
N LEU A 293 9.16 2.71 -0.18
CA LEU A 293 10.41 3.46 -0.32
C LEU A 293 11.00 3.87 1.04
N ALA A 294 10.16 4.29 1.99
CA ALA A 294 10.62 4.67 3.32
C ALA A 294 11.38 3.52 4.02
N LYS A 295 10.94 2.27 3.80
CA LYS A 295 11.61 1.05 4.30
C LYS A 295 12.91 0.77 3.56
N GLN A 296 12.88 0.80 2.23
CA GLN A 296 14.07 0.57 1.38
C GLN A 296 15.19 1.57 1.70
N VAL A 297 14.84 2.85 1.92
CA VAL A 297 15.78 3.88 2.33
C VAL A 297 16.49 3.53 3.65
N GLU A 298 15.76 3.04 4.65
CA GLU A 298 16.34 2.63 5.93
C GLU A 298 17.22 1.40 5.80
N GLN A 299 16.80 0.42 5.00
CA GLN A 299 17.56 -0.81 4.73
C GLN A 299 18.80 -0.57 3.85
N LYS A 300 18.99 0.67 3.38
CA LYS A 300 20.02 1.06 2.38
C LYS A 300 19.90 0.23 1.09
N GLU A 301 18.70 -0.25 0.82
CA GLU A 301 18.36 -0.94 -0.41
C GLU A 301 18.11 0.07 -1.53
N CYS A 302 18.03 -0.45 -2.74
CA CYS A 302 17.81 0.35 -3.92
C CYS A 302 16.47 1.07 -3.92
N PHE A 303 16.45 2.21 -4.59
CA PHE A 303 15.28 3.07 -4.69
C PHE A 303 14.85 3.12 -6.14
N ASP A 304 13.87 2.29 -6.48
CA ASP A 304 13.33 2.21 -7.82
C ASP A 304 11.81 2.41 -7.77
N VAL A 305 11.42 3.67 -7.96
CA VAL A 305 10.02 4.10 -7.97
C VAL A 305 9.25 3.39 -9.07
N GLU A 306 9.86 3.23 -10.25
CA GLU A 306 9.21 2.60 -11.41
C GLU A 306 8.97 1.11 -11.15
N TYR A 307 9.94 0.40 -10.57
CA TYR A 307 9.79 -1.00 -10.19
C TYR A 307 8.62 -1.20 -9.22
N LEU A 308 8.51 -0.36 -8.19
CA LEU A 308 7.38 -0.39 -7.25
C LEU A 308 6.05 -0.11 -7.94
N MET A 309 6.00 0.90 -8.82
CA MET A 309 4.79 1.22 -9.59
C MET A 309 4.37 0.04 -10.47
N ARG A 310 5.29 -0.55 -11.24
CA ARG A 310 5.03 -1.74 -12.08
C ARG A 310 4.59 -2.94 -11.24
N ALA A 311 5.17 -3.14 -10.06
CA ALA A 311 4.76 -4.19 -9.14
C ALA A 311 3.30 -4.02 -8.70
N LEU A 312 2.91 -2.80 -8.31
CA LEU A 312 1.55 -2.53 -7.86
C LEU A 312 0.51 -2.63 -8.99
N ILE A 313 0.85 -2.20 -10.21
CA ILE A 313 -0.06 -2.24 -11.37
C ILE A 313 -0.49 -3.67 -11.72
N ARG A 314 0.40 -4.66 -11.51
CA ARG A 314 0.08 -6.07 -11.72
C ARG A 314 -1.02 -6.59 -10.78
N VAL A 315 -1.21 -5.98 -9.62
CA VAL A 315 -2.18 -6.43 -8.61
C VAL A 315 -3.37 -5.49 -8.46
N ARG A 316 -3.24 -4.22 -8.84
CA ARG A 316 -4.29 -3.20 -8.75
C ARG A 316 -4.53 -2.52 -10.10
N PRO A 317 -5.49 -3.01 -10.90
CA PRO A 317 -5.88 -2.38 -12.17
C PRO A 317 -6.22 -0.90 -12.00
N GLY A 318 -5.79 -0.06 -12.94
CA GLY A 318 -6.04 1.38 -12.91
C GLY A 318 -5.12 2.20 -12.00
N ALA A 319 -4.12 1.58 -11.36
CA ALA A 319 -3.09 2.29 -10.60
C ALA A 319 -2.31 3.27 -11.49
N PHE A 320 -2.09 4.49 -10.98
CA PHE A 320 -1.31 5.57 -11.62
C PHE A 320 -1.81 6.04 -13.00
N THR A 321 -3.12 5.98 -13.23
CA THR A 321 -3.80 6.51 -14.41
C THR A 321 -3.95 8.04 -14.40
N ASN A 322 -3.82 8.69 -13.25
CA ASN A 322 -3.80 10.15 -13.17
C ASN A 322 -2.36 10.67 -13.33
N ARG A 323 -2.13 11.50 -14.36
CA ARG A 323 -0.82 12.08 -14.67
C ARG A 323 -0.24 12.89 -13.50
N THR A 324 -1.01 13.79 -12.91
CA THR A 324 -0.54 14.64 -11.79
C THR A 324 -0.07 13.78 -10.62
N VAL A 325 -0.84 12.75 -10.26
CA VAL A 325 -0.47 11.84 -9.17
C VAL A 325 0.71 10.94 -9.53
N PHE A 326 0.80 10.49 -10.78
CA PHE A 326 1.96 9.76 -11.30
C PHE A 326 3.25 10.57 -11.05
N PHE A 327 3.30 11.83 -11.50
CA PHE A 327 4.46 12.70 -11.29
C PHE A 327 4.68 13.06 -9.81
N ALA A 328 3.60 13.30 -9.06
CA ALA A 328 3.70 13.56 -7.63
C ALA A 328 4.33 12.39 -6.86
N THR A 329 4.13 11.14 -7.31
CA THR A 329 4.74 9.95 -6.71
C THR A 329 6.26 10.04 -6.73
N PHE A 330 6.86 10.48 -7.83
CA PHE A 330 8.30 10.72 -7.92
C PHE A 330 8.76 11.88 -7.03
N ALA A 331 7.99 12.97 -6.97
CA ALA A 331 8.32 14.10 -6.10
C ALA A 331 8.30 13.71 -4.60
N ILE A 332 7.30 12.93 -4.17
CA ILE A 332 7.21 12.37 -2.82
C ILE A 332 8.42 11.48 -2.53
N ALA A 333 8.78 10.62 -3.48
CA ALA A 333 9.93 9.75 -3.40
C ALA A 333 11.21 10.56 -3.13
N PHE A 334 11.50 11.58 -3.95
CA PHE A 334 12.64 12.47 -3.74
C PHE A 334 12.63 13.15 -2.38
N ARG A 335 11.45 13.60 -1.93
CA ARG A 335 11.34 14.27 -0.65
C ARG A 335 11.62 13.33 0.51
N LEU A 336 11.11 12.10 0.46
CA LEU A 336 11.36 11.07 1.46
C LEU A 336 12.83 10.71 1.56
N ALA A 337 13.50 10.53 0.41
CA ALA A 337 14.94 10.29 0.38
C ALA A 337 15.71 11.40 1.12
N SER A 338 15.42 12.67 0.80
CA SER A 338 16.04 13.82 1.48
C SER A 338 15.77 13.83 2.99
N MET A 339 14.51 13.58 3.41
CA MET A 339 14.10 13.57 4.82
C MET A 339 14.70 12.42 5.63
N LEU A 340 14.83 11.25 5.02
CA LEU A 340 15.35 10.04 5.66
C LEU A 340 16.88 9.92 5.54
N GLY A 341 17.56 10.99 5.12
CA GLY A 341 19.02 11.10 5.15
C GLY A 341 19.73 10.37 4.01
N TRP A 342 19.00 10.02 2.96
CA TRP A 342 19.49 9.30 1.81
C TRP A 342 20.04 10.30 0.78
N SER A 343 21.33 10.19 0.46
CA SER A 343 22.00 11.12 -0.45
C SER A 343 23.18 10.51 -1.19
N SER A 344 23.57 11.18 -2.28
CA SER A 344 24.85 10.92 -2.94
C SER A 344 26.03 11.14 -1.97
N PRO A 345 27.13 10.38 -2.10
CA PRO A 345 28.35 10.60 -1.32
C PRO A 345 28.93 12.03 -1.42
N SER A 346 28.57 12.77 -2.47
CA SER A 346 29.02 14.15 -2.71
C SER A 346 28.30 15.20 -1.86
N VAL A 347 27.13 14.91 -1.29
CA VAL A 347 26.32 15.90 -0.55
C VAL A 347 26.43 15.64 0.95
N ARG A 348 27.33 16.37 1.62
CA ARG A 348 27.62 16.16 3.07
C ARG A 348 26.62 16.87 3.99
N PHE A 349 26.09 18.04 3.61
CA PHE A 349 25.26 18.88 4.49
C PHE A 349 23.76 18.68 4.29
N SER A 350 22.96 18.70 5.36
CA SER A 350 21.51 18.50 5.32
C SER A 350 20.76 19.65 4.63
N SER A 351 21.23 20.89 4.78
CA SER A 351 20.65 22.07 4.13
C SER A 351 20.71 21.98 2.60
N THR A 352 21.85 21.56 2.06
CA THR A 352 22.05 21.33 0.62
C THR A 352 21.12 20.24 0.09
N ARG A 353 20.97 19.12 0.80
CA ARG A 353 20.04 18.04 0.41
C ARG A 353 18.59 18.50 0.31
N ILE A 354 18.16 19.38 1.20
CA ILE A 354 16.80 19.92 1.20
C ILE A 354 16.62 20.85 0.01
N GLN A 355 17.60 21.71 -0.27
CA GLN A 355 17.54 22.65 -1.38
C GLN A 355 17.49 21.93 -2.74
N ASP A 356 18.37 20.97 -2.97
CA ASP A 356 18.40 20.17 -4.21
C ASP A 356 17.06 19.43 -4.42
N SER A 357 16.49 18.86 -3.34
CA SER A 357 15.19 18.21 -3.41
C SER A 357 14.08 19.16 -3.84
N LYS A 358 14.09 20.41 -3.34
CA LYS A 358 13.07 21.42 -3.66
C LYS A 358 13.17 21.86 -5.11
N GLU A 359 14.39 22.06 -5.62
CA GLU A 359 14.61 22.40 -7.03
C GLU A 359 14.12 21.28 -7.95
N ARG A 360 14.44 20.03 -7.62
CA ARG A 360 13.98 18.89 -8.39
C ARG A 360 12.47 18.71 -8.37
N ILE A 361 11.83 18.92 -7.23
CA ILE A 361 10.37 18.89 -7.11
C ILE A 361 9.72 19.97 -8.00
N LYS A 362 10.33 21.16 -8.13
CA LYS A 362 9.85 22.21 -9.05
C LYS A 362 9.91 21.77 -10.51
N GLU A 363 10.98 21.11 -10.94
CA GLU A 363 11.12 20.59 -12.31
C GLU A 363 10.06 19.52 -12.61
N ILE A 364 9.87 18.56 -11.70
CA ILE A 364 8.85 17.50 -11.84
C ILE A 364 7.44 18.13 -11.90
N LYS A 365 7.17 19.12 -11.05
CA LYS A 365 5.90 19.85 -11.07
C LYS A 365 5.70 20.57 -12.40
N ALA A 366 6.71 21.24 -12.94
CA ALA A 366 6.62 21.92 -14.22
C ALA A 366 6.26 20.94 -15.35
N ALA A 367 6.91 19.78 -15.40
CA ALA A 367 6.62 18.72 -16.39
C ALA A 367 5.22 18.10 -16.23
N ALA A 368 4.68 18.06 -15.01
CA ALA A 368 3.32 17.55 -14.78
C ALA A 368 2.22 18.50 -15.28
N MET A 369 2.52 19.80 -15.36
CA MET A 369 1.53 20.86 -15.65
C MET A 369 1.57 21.35 -17.10
N GLN A 370 2.53 20.91 -17.92
CA GLN A 370 2.57 21.09 -19.38
C GLN A 370 1.65 20.09 -20.05
#